data_AF-A0AAU1FDC3-F1
#
_entry.id   AF-A0AAU1FDC3-F1
#
_cell.length_a   1.000
_cell.length_b   1.000
_cell.length_c   1.000
_cell.angle_alpha   90.00
_cell.angle_beta   90.00
_cell.angle_gamma   90.00
#
_symmetry.space_group_name_H-M   'P 1'
#
loop_
_entity.id
_entity.type
_entity.pdbx_description
1 polymer ?
#
loop_
_entity_poly.entity_id
_entity_poly.type
_entity_poly.pdbx_seq_one_letter_code
_entity_poly.pdbx_strand_id
1 'polypeptide(L)'
;MTSAALEAALADIDTVFHGFASPDEVGCERCHLPEETAFLRTPDIRMPLDVLDRFVYKVSDHFDDHAAAMRRLLPQAARAMADGSLGGPSRGAHGLIWVNWRSWPADQARAIDTFLHAWWQDVLSMPRPPYPVKNVFETCIAIAGTVTPFLAAWHRQPSAETHLVQCADDWIYDLISDCSPFSWWGPDGEDEAVAELKDWLSRHAADRLRAQGEPDLAFRAELLALPYDERWAHPYWTNPSATS
;
A
#
# COMPACT_ATOMS: atom_id res chain seq x y z
N MET A 1 4.99 12.35 15.09
CA MET A 1 3.65 12.41 15.72
C MET A 1 2.67 12.17 14.60
N THR A 2 1.78 11.20 14.79
CA THR A 2 0.67 10.91 13.88
C THR A 2 -0.31 12.09 13.88
N SER A 3 -0.91 12.37 12.72
CA SER A 3 -1.92 13.41 12.59
C SER A 3 -3.20 13.07 13.36
N ALA A 4 -3.96 14.10 13.73
CA ALA A 4 -5.25 13.91 14.40
C ALA A 4 -6.24 13.09 13.55
N ALA A 5 -6.14 13.18 12.21
CA ALA A 5 -6.96 12.38 11.30
C ALA A 5 -6.61 10.89 11.38
N LEU A 6 -5.32 10.54 11.39
CA LEU A 6 -4.89 9.16 11.53
C LEU A 6 -5.25 8.59 12.91
N GLU A 7 -5.06 9.35 13.99
CA GLU A 7 -5.47 8.90 15.33
C GLU A 7 -6.98 8.63 15.43
N ALA A 8 -7.81 9.49 14.82
CA ALA A 8 -9.25 9.26 14.76
C ALA A 8 -9.60 8.00 13.96
N ALA A 9 -8.97 7.79 12.80
CA ALA A 9 -9.20 6.60 11.99
C ALA A 9 -8.76 5.31 12.71
N LEU A 10 -7.65 5.33 13.44
CA LEU A 10 -7.20 4.20 14.27
C LEU A 10 -8.18 3.92 15.41
N ALA A 11 -8.72 4.95 16.05
CA ALA A 11 -9.74 4.78 17.10
C ALA A 11 -11.06 4.21 16.55
N ASP A 12 -11.44 4.58 15.33
CA ASP A 12 -12.60 4.00 14.63
C ASP A 12 -12.37 2.53 14.30
N ILE A 13 -11.18 2.15 13.82
CA ILE A 13 -10.81 0.74 13.61
C ILE A 13 -10.91 -0.04 14.92
N ASP A 14 -10.33 0.46 16.02
CA ASP A 14 -10.40 -0.19 17.32
C ASP A 14 -11.85 -0.39 17.77
N THR A 15 -12.70 0.62 17.60
CA THR A 15 -14.11 0.58 18.02
C THR A 15 -14.93 -0.40 17.18
N VAL A 16 -14.77 -0.34 15.86
CA VAL A 16 -15.58 -1.12 14.91
C VAL A 16 -15.19 -2.60 14.91
N PHE A 17 -13.92 -2.91 15.12
CA PHE A 17 -13.41 -4.28 15.10
C PHE A 17 -13.14 -4.85 16.52
N HIS A 18 -13.56 -4.15 17.57
CA HIS A 18 -13.55 -4.67 18.94
C HIS A 18 -14.38 -5.95 19.07
N GLY A 19 -13.87 -6.94 19.80
CA GLY A 19 -14.58 -8.18 20.08
C GLY A 19 -14.63 -9.20 18.93
N PHE A 20 -14.08 -8.88 17.75
CA PHE A 20 -13.99 -9.86 16.66
C PHE A 20 -12.98 -10.96 17.00
N ALA A 21 -13.28 -12.18 16.55
CA ALA A 21 -12.44 -13.37 16.65
C ALA A 21 -12.74 -14.32 15.50
N SER A 22 -11.85 -15.29 15.27
CA SER A 22 -12.07 -16.47 14.44
C SER A 22 -12.16 -17.69 15.37
N PRO A 23 -13.32 -17.97 15.99
CA PRO A 23 -13.42 -18.88 17.14
C PRO A 23 -13.14 -20.35 16.81
N ASP A 24 -13.43 -20.75 15.58
CA ASP A 24 -13.24 -22.12 15.08
C ASP A 24 -11.89 -22.30 14.36
N GLU A 25 -11.01 -21.29 14.41
CA GLU A 25 -9.73 -21.30 13.74
C GLU A 25 -8.79 -22.39 14.29
N VAL A 26 -8.46 -23.33 13.42
CA VAL A 26 -7.39 -24.32 13.59
C VAL A 26 -6.15 -23.88 12.82
N GLY A 27 -6.36 -23.27 11.64
CA GLY A 27 -5.30 -22.76 10.77
C GLY A 27 -4.36 -23.85 10.26
N CYS A 28 -3.28 -23.45 9.61
CA CYS A 28 -2.27 -24.39 9.13
C CYS A 28 -1.31 -24.83 10.26
N GLU A 29 -1.51 -26.04 10.80
CA GLU A 29 -0.66 -26.65 11.85
C GLU A 29 0.83 -26.82 11.48
N ARG A 30 1.18 -26.65 10.20
CA ARG A 30 2.58 -26.67 9.73
C ARG A 30 3.25 -25.29 9.76
N CYS A 31 2.45 -24.22 9.71
CA CYS A 31 2.94 -22.85 9.61
C CYS A 31 2.86 -22.09 10.94
N HIS A 32 1.92 -22.51 11.79
CA HIS A 32 1.62 -21.87 13.06
C HIS A 32 1.52 -22.93 14.14
N LEU A 33 2.06 -22.62 15.31
CA LEU A 33 1.89 -23.44 16.50
C LEU A 33 0.43 -23.28 16.99
N PRO A 34 -0.17 -24.31 17.61
CA PRO A 34 -1.54 -24.23 18.13
C PRO A 34 -1.78 -23.05 19.08
N GLU A 35 -0.77 -22.67 19.86
CA GLU A 35 -0.77 -21.50 20.74
C GLU A 35 -0.81 -20.17 19.98
N GLU A 36 -0.24 -20.11 18.77
CA GLU A 36 -0.26 -18.92 17.92
C GLU A 36 -1.65 -18.74 17.30
N THR A 37 -2.25 -19.83 16.81
CA THR A 37 -3.63 -19.81 16.31
C THR A 37 -4.64 -19.49 17.42
N ALA A 38 -4.37 -19.87 18.68
CA ALA A 38 -5.25 -19.54 19.81
C ALA A 38 -5.48 -18.02 19.99
N PHE A 39 -4.55 -17.18 19.52
CA PHE A 39 -4.74 -15.73 19.52
C PHE A 39 -5.85 -15.27 18.58
N LEU A 40 -6.08 -15.97 17.46
CA LEU A 40 -7.17 -15.68 16.52
C LEU A 40 -8.53 -16.03 17.11
N ARG A 41 -8.59 -17.09 17.93
CA ARG A 41 -9.81 -17.58 18.59
C ARG A 41 -10.31 -16.70 19.73
N THR A 42 -9.42 -15.92 20.33
CA THR A 42 -9.74 -15.12 21.51
C THR A 42 -9.79 -13.63 21.13
N PRO A 43 -10.93 -12.94 21.29
CA PRO A 43 -11.01 -11.51 21.01
C PRO A 43 -10.17 -10.68 21.98
N ASP A 44 -9.76 -9.49 21.56
CA ASP A 44 -9.18 -8.42 22.39
C ASP A 44 -7.89 -8.75 23.17
N ILE A 45 -7.31 -9.93 22.99
CA ILE A 45 -6.00 -10.25 23.55
C ILE A 45 -4.89 -9.71 22.66
N ARG A 46 -3.88 -9.10 23.28
CA ARG A 46 -2.72 -8.59 22.55
C ARG A 46 -1.90 -9.76 22.00
N MET A 47 -1.68 -9.75 20.69
CA MET A 47 -0.85 -10.73 20.00
C MET A 47 0.63 -10.27 20.00
N PRO A 48 1.61 -11.17 20.15
CA PRO A 48 3.00 -10.85 19.88
C PRO A 48 3.18 -10.29 18.46
N LEU A 49 4.04 -9.29 18.28
CA LEU A 49 4.15 -8.57 17.00
C LEU A 49 4.66 -9.47 15.86
N ASP A 50 5.55 -10.42 16.14
CA ASP A 50 6.04 -11.40 15.18
C ASP A 50 4.95 -12.38 14.73
N VAL A 51 4.05 -12.74 15.63
CA VAL A 51 2.87 -13.57 15.34
C VAL A 51 1.86 -12.78 14.50
N LEU A 52 1.59 -11.52 14.88
CA LEU A 52 0.72 -10.60 14.15
C LEU A 52 1.21 -10.39 12.72
N ASP A 53 2.47 -10.03 12.57
CA ASP A 53 3.12 -9.79 11.28
C ASP A 53 2.97 -11.00 10.36
N ARG A 54 3.27 -12.21 10.87
CA ARG A 54 3.13 -13.43 10.07
C ARG A 54 1.68 -13.69 9.64
N PHE A 55 0.69 -13.47 10.51
CA PHE A 55 -0.71 -13.69 10.14
C PHE A 55 -1.23 -12.64 9.16
N VAL A 56 -0.90 -11.37 9.36
CA VAL A 56 -1.33 -10.27 8.49
C VAL A 56 -0.88 -10.48 7.04
N TYR A 57 0.31 -11.05 6.83
CA TYR A 57 0.88 -11.29 5.50
C TYR A 57 0.75 -12.75 5.04
N LYS A 58 -0.09 -13.56 5.70
CA LYS A 58 -0.29 -14.96 5.29
C LYS A 58 -1.36 -15.06 4.20
N VAL A 59 -1.12 -15.95 3.24
CA VAL A 59 -2.08 -16.28 2.18
C VAL A 59 -3.32 -16.98 2.76
N SER A 60 -4.46 -16.82 2.06
CA SER A 60 -5.80 -17.12 2.57
C SER A 60 -6.06 -18.60 2.87
N ASP A 61 -5.40 -19.53 2.17
CA ASP A 61 -5.55 -20.97 2.33
C ASP A 61 -4.91 -21.54 3.61
N HIS A 62 -4.29 -20.67 4.43
CA HIS A 62 -3.76 -21.02 5.74
C HIS A 62 -4.74 -20.71 6.89
N PHE A 63 -5.92 -20.19 6.57
CA PHE A 63 -6.99 -19.90 7.52
C PHE A 63 -8.24 -20.70 7.17
N ASP A 64 -8.99 -21.07 8.20
CA ASP A 64 -10.33 -21.67 8.04
C ASP A 64 -11.36 -20.59 7.68
N ASP A 65 -11.28 -19.41 8.33
CA ASP A 65 -12.05 -18.21 8.00
C ASP A 65 -11.15 -16.98 7.94
N HIS A 66 -10.54 -16.76 6.77
CA HIS A 66 -9.64 -15.64 6.56
C HIS A 66 -10.32 -14.28 6.81
N ALA A 67 -11.61 -14.14 6.52
CA ALA A 67 -12.32 -12.90 6.76
C ALA A 67 -12.53 -12.63 8.25
N ALA A 68 -12.85 -13.65 9.06
CA ALA A 68 -12.92 -13.53 10.51
C ALA A 68 -11.54 -13.23 11.12
N ALA A 69 -10.49 -13.92 10.65
CA ALA A 69 -9.11 -13.67 11.07
C ALA A 69 -8.68 -12.23 10.78
N MET A 70 -8.95 -11.70 9.58
CA MET A 70 -8.62 -10.31 9.24
C MET A 70 -9.35 -9.30 10.13
N ARG A 71 -10.65 -9.51 10.43
CA ARG A 71 -11.37 -8.65 11.39
C ARG A 71 -10.75 -8.67 12.77
N ARG A 72 -10.31 -9.84 13.24
CA ARG A 72 -9.65 -10.01 14.54
C ARG A 72 -8.31 -9.30 14.63
N LEU A 73 -7.54 -9.26 13.55
CA LEU A 73 -6.19 -8.70 13.51
C LEU A 73 -6.18 -7.18 13.32
N LEU A 74 -7.20 -6.64 12.63
CA LEU A 74 -7.27 -5.26 12.18
C LEU A 74 -6.92 -4.19 13.22
N PRO A 75 -7.46 -4.19 14.45
CA PRO A 75 -7.10 -3.21 15.49
C PRO A 75 -5.60 -3.10 15.74
N GLN A 76 -4.95 -4.25 15.98
CA GLN A 76 -3.53 -4.28 16.27
C GLN A 76 -2.69 -4.06 15.01
N ALA A 77 -3.11 -4.61 13.88
CA ALA A 77 -2.41 -4.48 12.59
C ALA A 77 -2.39 -3.02 12.12
N ALA A 78 -3.53 -2.31 12.13
CA ALA A 78 -3.61 -0.91 11.68
C ALA A 78 -2.68 0.00 12.49
N ARG A 79 -2.63 -0.16 13.82
CA ARG A 79 -1.69 0.57 14.68
C ARG A 79 -0.24 0.23 14.36
N ALA A 80 0.07 -1.06 14.21
CA ALA A 80 1.43 -1.52 13.92
C ALA A 80 1.91 -1.12 12.51
N MET A 81 1.00 -0.98 11.55
CA MET A 81 1.27 -0.40 10.23
C MET A 81 1.53 1.11 10.32
N ALA A 82 0.72 1.83 11.11
CA ALA A 82 0.86 3.28 11.28
C ALA A 82 2.17 3.68 11.97
N ASP A 83 2.59 2.95 13.00
CA ASP A 83 3.78 3.26 13.80
C ASP A 83 5.09 2.63 13.27
N GLY A 84 5.00 1.76 12.27
CA GLY A 84 6.16 1.12 11.67
C GLY A 84 6.65 -0.13 12.40
N SER A 85 5.89 -0.68 13.35
CA SER A 85 6.31 -1.81 14.17
C SER A 85 6.10 -3.19 13.53
N LEU A 86 5.33 -3.30 12.44
CA LEU A 86 5.35 -4.50 11.62
C LEU A 86 6.68 -4.60 10.85
N GLY A 87 7.07 -5.82 10.48
CA GLY A 87 8.24 -6.08 9.64
C GLY A 87 8.15 -5.44 8.25
N GLY A 88 7.00 -4.84 7.95
CA GLY A 88 6.77 -3.86 6.91
C GLY A 88 6.05 -4.45 5.70
N PRO A 89 5.50 -3.59 4.83
CA PRO A 89 4.77 -4.06 3.65
C PRO A 89 5.62 -4.76 2.58
N SER A 90 6.94 -4.82 2.78
CA SER A 90 7.84 -5.62 1.95
C SER A 90 7.78 -7.13 2.25
N ARG A 91 7.02 -7.58 3.26
CA ARG A 91 6.93 -8.99 3.64
C ARG A 91 5.98 -9.83 2.80
N GLY A 92 5.07 -9.21 2.06
CA GLY A 92 4.10 -9.89 1.23
C GLY A 92 2.81 -9.10 1.05
N ALA A 93 1.87 -9.68 0.31
CA ALA A 93 0.53 -9.16 0.16
C ALA A 93 -0.21 -9.14 1.51
N HIS A 94 -0.73 -7.98 1.91
CA HIS A 94 -1.55 -7.84 3.11
C HIS A 94 -2.86 -8.65 2.98
N GLY A 95 -3.27 -9.35 4.04
CA GLY A 95 -4.41 -10.28 4.02
C GLY A 95 -5.73 -9.65 3.57
N LEU A 96 -5.92 -8.35 3.82
CA LEU A 96 -7.08 -7.59 3.33
C LEU A 96 -7.25 -7.59 1.80
N ILE A 97 -6.18 -7.79 1.03
CA ILE A 97 -6.25 -7.91 -0.44
C ILE A 97 -7.11 -9.11 -0.85
N TRP A 98 -7.12 -10.17 -0.04
CA TRP A 98 -7.74 -11.45 -0.37
C TRP A 98 -9.13 -11.65 0.23
N VAL A 99 -9.65 -10.65 0.94
CA VAL A 99 -11.00 -10.69 1.52
C VAL A 99 -11.83 -9.60 0.89
N ASN A 100 -13.09 -9.90 0.58
CA ASN A 100 -14.02 -8.91 0.03
C ASN A 100 -14.51 -7.96 1.14
N TRP A 101 -13.61 -7.20 1.75
CA TRP A 101 -13.91 -6.34 2.89
C TRP A 101 -14.91 -5.23 2.56
N ARG A 102 -15.02 -4.86 1.27
CA ARG A 102 -16.06 -3.95 0.78
C ARG A 102 -17.47 -4.49 0.88
N SER A 103 -17.63 -5.82 0.91
CA SER A 103 -18.91 -6.48 1.13
C SER A 103 -19.28 -6.65 2.61
N TRP A 104 -18.37 -6.29 3.53
CA TRP A 104 -18.64 -6.32 4.96
C TRP A 104 -19.65 -5.24 5.37
N PRO A 105 -20.17 -5.25 6.61
CA PRO A 105 -21.04 -4.19 7.10
C PRO A 105 -20.47 -2.79 6.83
N ALA A 106 -21.33 -1.84 6.45
CA ALA A 106 -20.92 -0.54 5.94
C ALA A 106 -19.94 0.22 6.85
N ASP A 107 -20.11 0.12 8.17
CA ASP A 107 -19.21 0.73 9.14
C ASP A 107 -17.80 0.10 9.13
N GLN A 108 -17.69 -1.20 8.90
CA GLN A 108 -16.40 -1.89 8.76
C GLN A 108 -15.66 -1.45 7.50
N ALA A 109 -16.35 -1.46 6.36
CA ALA A 109 -15.75 -1.03 5.10
C ALA A 109 -15.32 0.44 5.16
N ARG A 110 -16.18 1.32 5.71
CA ARG A 110 -15.87 2.75 5.89
C ARG A 110 -14.67 2.97 6.82
N ALA A 111 -14.56 2.22 7.91
CA ALA A 111 -13.44 2.37 8.84
C ALA A 111 -12.11 1.99 8.18
N ILE A 112 -12.07 0.90 7.41
CA ILE A 112 -10.89 0.49 6.63
C ILE A 112 -10.51 1.57 5.62
N ASP A 113 -11.48 2.02 4.81
CA ASP A 113 -11.26 3.04 3.78
C ASP A 113 -10.71 4.36 4.39
N THR A 114 -11.33 4.81 5.48
CA THR A 114 -10.90 6.01 6.22
C THR A 114 -9.47 5.86 6.75
N PHE A 115 -9.12 4.69 7.29
CA PHE A 115 -7.77 4.40 7.76
C PHE A 115 -6.73 4.46 6.63
N LEU A 116 -6.98 3.79 5.50
CA LEU A 116 -6.04 3.79 4.36
C LEU A 116 -5.76 5.22 3.86
N HIS A 117 -6.80 6.03 3.74
CA HIS A 117 -6.69 7.42 3.33
C HIS A 117 -5.94 8.28 4.34
N ALA A 118 -6.28 8.16 5.63
CA ALA A 118 -5.63 8.92 6.68
C ALA A 118 -4.15 8.55 6.84
N TRP A 119 -3.82 7.25 6.78
CA TRP A 119 -2.44 6.76 6.87
C TRP A 119 -1.59 7.25 5.70
N TRP A 120 -2.14 7.18 4.48
CA TRP A 120 -1.45 7.69 3.30
C TRP A 120 -1.15 9.20 3.39
N GLN A 121 -2.13 10.00 3.79
CA GLN A 121 -1.95 11.45 3.99
C GLN A 121 -0.92 11.75 5.07
N ASP A 122 -0.93 11.00 6.17
CA ASP A 122 0.02 11.15 7.26
C ASP A 122 1.46 10.90 6.75
N VAL A 123 1.67 9.81 6.02
CA VAL A 123 2.97 9.45 5.41
C VAL A 123 3.47 10.52 4.44
N LEU A 124 2.61 11.05 3.57
CA LEU A 124 2.98 12.12 2.63
C LEU A 124 3.44 13.41 3.32
N SER A 125 2.92 13.68 4.52
CA SER A 125 3.30 14.87 5.30
C SER A 125 4.59 14.69 6.11
N MET A 126 5.04 13.44 6.31
CA MET A 126 6.25 13.16 7.08
C MET A 126 7.50 13.22 6.20
N PRO A 127 8.54 13.97 6.58
CA PRO A 127 9.81 13.94 5.84
C PRO A 127 10.50 12.57 5.84
N ARG A 128 10.30 11.77 6.89
CA ARG A 128 10.88 10.43 7.06
C ARG A 128 9.83 9.50 7.69
N PRO A 129 8.91 8.95 6.87
CA PRO A 129 7.93 8.00 7.36
C PRO A 129 8.60 6.69 7.82
N PRO A 130 7.95 5.89 8.67
CA PRO A 130 8.52 4.64 9.20
C PRO A 130 8.83 3.59 8.12
N TYR A 131 8.11 3.63 7.00
CA TYR A 131 8.32 2.78 5.84
C TYR A 131 8.64 3.60 4.59
N PRO A 132 9.32 3.01 3.58
CA PRO A 132 9.44 3.63 2.26
C PRO A 132 8.05 4.00 1.71
N VAL A 133 7.93 5.20 1.14
CA VAL A 133 6.64 5.73 0.66
C VAL A 133 6.02 4.86 -0.42
N LYS A 134 6.85 4.30 -1.32
CA LYS A 134 6.41 3.31 -2.31
C LYS A 134 5.67 2.14 -1.65
N ASN A 135 6.21 1.57 -0.58
CA ASN A 135 5.63 0.41 0.09
C ASN A 135 4.28 0.76 0.75
N VAL A 136 4.17 1.94 1.37
CA VAL A 136 2.90 2.41 1.93
C VAL A 136 1.87 2.63 0.84
N PHE A 137 2.26 3.31 -0.24
CA PHE A 137 1.40 3.56 -1.40
C PHE A 137 0.87 2.24 -1.97
N GLU A 138 1.77 1.31 -2.28
CA GLU A 138 1.43 -0.02 -2.82
C GLU A 138 0.48 -0.79 -1.91
N THR A 139 0.72 -0.76 -0.59
CA THR A 139 -0.18 -1.41 0.39
C THR A 139 -1.57 -0.81 0.36
N CYS A 140 -1.66 0.51 0.37
CA CYS A 140 -2.93 1.22 0.34
C CYS A 140 -3.72 0.91 -0.93
N ILE A 141 -3.09 1.04 -2.10
CA ILE A 141 -3.77 0.82 -3.39
C ILE A 141 -4.12 -0.65 -3.59
N ALA A 142 -3.31 -1.60 -3.11
CA ALA A 142 -3.59 -3.02 -3.24
C ALA A 142 -4.76 -3.46 -2.35
N ILE A 143 -4.79 -3.00 -1.09
CA ILE A 143 -5.94 -3.24 -0.21
C ILE A 143 -7.19 -2.55 -0.77
N ALA A 144 -7.03 -1.34 -1.29
CA ALA A 144 -8.12 -0.58 -1.89
C ALA A 144 -8.49 -1.06 -3.30
N GLY A 145 -7.69 -1.86 -4.00
CA GLY A 145 -7.96 -2.22 -5.40
C GLY A 145 -8.17 -1.01 -6.33
N THR A 146 -7.58 0.16 -6.02
CA THR A 146 -7.68 1.37 -6.84
C THR A 146 -6.53 2.32 -6.53
N VAL A 147 -6.08 3.07 -7.54
CA VAL A 147 -4.92 3.96 -7.45
C VAL A 147 -5.35 5.43 -7.41
N THR A 148 -6.35 5.80 -8.21
CA THR A 148 -6.82 7.18 -8.39
C THR A 148 -6.97 8.00 -7.10
N PRO A 149 -7.68 7.54 -6.04
CA PRO A 149 -7.84 8.33 -4.82
C PRO A 149 -6.52 8.62 -4.08
N PHE A 150 -5.56 7.70 -4.16
CA PHE A 150 -4.26 7.82 -3.49
C PHE A 150 -3.30 8.71 -4.29
N LEU A 151 -3.40 8.73 -5.61
CA LEU A 151 -2.68 9.70 -6.45
C LEU A 151 -3.26 11.11 -6.31
N ALA A 152 -4.58 11.26 -6.24
CA ALA A 152 -5.24 12.56 -6.04
C ALA A 152 -4.86 13.21 -4.71
N ALA A 153 -4.61 12.38 -3.69
CA ALA A 153 -4.11 12.76 -2.37
C ALA A 153 -2.70 13.40 -2.38
N TRP A 154 -1.94 13.24 -3.46
CA TRP A 154 -0.54 13.68 -3.57
C TRP A 154 -0.41 15.19 -3.88
N HIS A 155 -0.83 16.02 -2.93
CA HIS A 155 -0.75 17.47 -3.03
C HIS A 155 0.69 18.00 -2.95
N ARG A 156 0.90 19.20 -3.51
CA ARG A 156 2.20 19.86 -3.49
C ARG A 156 2.54 20.35 -2.07
N GLN A 157 3.47 19.67 -1.43
CA GLN A 157 4.07 20.03 -0.15
C GLN A 157 5.52 19.52 -0.12
N PRO A 158 6.44 20.14 0.66
CA PRO A 158 7.86 19.82 0.58
C PRO A 158 8.18 18.33 0.72
N SER A 159 7.62 17.64 1.72
CA SER A 159 7.83 16.20 1.92
C SER A 159 7.28 15.37 0.76
N ALA A 160 6.08 15.69 0.27
CA ALA A 160 5.47 14.98 -0.84
C ALA A 160 6.24 15.15 -2.16
N GLU A 161 6.90 16.30 -2.40
CA GLU A 161 7.76 16.44 -3.58
C GLU A 161 9.01 15.56 -3.50
N THR A 162 9.64 15.47 -2.33
CA THR A 162 10.77 14.55 -2.11
C THR A 162 10.35 13.10 -2.31
N HIS A 163 9.19 12.74 -1.77
CA HIS A 163 8.63 11.40 -1.94
C HIS A 163 8.28 11.09 -3.40
N LEU A 164 7.82 12.08 -4.16
CA LEU A 164 7.49 11.91 -5.57
C LEU A 164 8.75 11.54 -6.36
N VAL A 165 9.88 12.19 -6.09
CA VAL A 165 11.17 11.84 -6.73
C VAL A 165 11.52 10.39 -6.48
N GLN A 166 11.47 9.95 -5.21
CA GLN A 166 11.82 8.58 -4.82
C GLN A 166 10.90 7.55 -5.48
N CYS A 167 9.58 7.77 -5.43
CA CYS A 167 8.63 6.87 -6.05
C CYS A 167 8.71 6.86 -7.58
N ALA A 168 8.94 8.02 -8.20
CA ALA A 168 9.12 8.09 -9.65
C ALA A 168 10.36 7.31 -10.11
N ASP A 169 11.48 7.44 -9.39
CA ASP A 169 12.70 6.67 -9.67
C ASP A 169 12.44 5.15 -9.58
N ASP A 170 11.71 4.71 -8.56
CA ASP A 170 11.37 3.30 -8.36
C ASP A 170 10.38 2.73 -9.39
N TRP A 171 9.51 3.55 -9.99
CA TRP A 171 8.42 3.07 -10.85
C TRP A 171 8.70 3.24 -12.34
N ILE A 172 9.36 4.33 -12.73
CA ILE A 172 9.44 4.77 -14.13
C ILE A 172 10.06 3.71 -15.03
N TYR A 173 11.05 2.95 -14.55
CA TYR A 173 11.71 1.93 -15.35
C TYR A 173 10.74 0.82 -15.78
N ASP A 174 9.99 0.27 -14.83
CA ASP A 174 9.00 -0.78 -15.09
C ASP A 174 7.90 -0.23 -16.01
N LEU A 175 7.41 0.98 -15.72
CA LEU A 175 6.37 1.62 -16.51
C LEU A 175 6.80 1.91 -17.95
N ILE A 176 8.05 2.33 -18.18
CA ILE A 176 8.61 2.53 -19.53
C ILE A 176 8.63 1.22 -20.31
N SER A 177 8.81 0.09 -19.63
CA SER A 177 8.84 -1.25 -20.23
C SER A 177 7.45 -1.90 -20.32
N ASP A 178 6.38 -1.16 -19.99
CA ASP A 178 5.02 -1.68 -19.85
C ASP A 178 4.90 -2.86 -18.86
N CYS A 179 5.81 -2.90 -17.87
CA CYS A 179 5.74 -3.79 -16.72
C CYS A 179 4.99 -3.12 -15.56
N SER A 180 4.41 -3.95 -14.68
CA SER A 180 3.83 -3.47 -13.43
C SER A 180 4.94 -3.08 -12.45
N PRO A 181 4.88 -1.89 -11.81
CA PRO A 181 5.80 -1.51 -10.75
C PRO A 181 5.36 -2.01 -9.36
N PHE A 182 4.20 -2.70 -9.29
CA PHE A 182 3.63 -3.22 -8.06
C PHE A 182 4.13 -4.64 -7.81
N SER A 183 4.58 -4.91 -6.59
CA SER A 183 5.00 -6.25 -6.17
C SER A 183 3.80 -7.12 -5.81
N TRP A 184 2.73 -6.51 -5.32
CA TRP A 184 1.52 -7.18 -4.87
C TRP A 184 0.27 -6.45 -5.36
N TRP A 185 -0.57 -7.17 -6.09
CA TRP A 185 -1.90 -6.72 -6.48
C TRP A 185 -2.94 -7.82 -6.21
N GLY A 186 -4.21 -7.42 -6.12
CA GLY A 186 -5.32 -8.37 -6.05
C GLY A 186 -5.48 -9.16 -7.36
N PRO A 187 -6.48 -10.04 -7.46
CA PRO A 187 -6.66 -10.88 -8.64
C PRO A 187 -7.02 -10.11 -9.92
N ASP A 188 -7.58 -8.90 -9.80
CA ASP A 188 -8.16 -8.15 -10.93
C ASP A 188 -7.75 -6.66 -10.90
N GLY A 189 -7.71 -6.02 -12.07
CA GLY A 189 -7.60 -4.55 -12.20
C GLY A 189 -6.18 -3.96 -12.19
N GLU A 190 -5.14 -4.80 -12.21
CA GLU A 190 -3.74 -4.33 -12.18
C GLU A 190 -3.39 -3.50 -13.42
N ASP A 191 -3.81 -3.95 -14.61
CA ASP A 191 -3.55 -3.23 -15.85
C ASP A 191 -4.16 -1.81 -15.86
N GLU A 192 -5.36 -1.66 -15.30
CA GLU A 192 -6.03 -0.35 -15.15
C GLU A 192 -5.27 0.52 -14.15
N ALA A 193 -4.85 -0.04 -13.01
CA ALA A 193 -4.03 0.63 -12.02
C ALA A 193 -2.68 1.12 -12.57
N VAL A 194 -2.01 0.29 -13.39
CA VAL A 194 -0.76 0.64 -14.08
C VAL A 194 -1.00 1.75 -15.09
N ALA A 195 -2.10 1.69 -15.86
CA ALA A 195 -2.47 2.74 -16.80
C ALA A 195 -2.77 4.08 -16.10
N GLU A 196 -3.51 4.07 -14.99
CA GLU A 196 -3.77 5.25 -14.17
C GLU A 196 -2.48 5.88 -13.63
N LEU A 197 -1.55 5.06 -13.11
CA LEU A 197 -0.27 5.55 -12.60
C LEU A 197 0.57 6.19 -13.72
N LYS A 198 0.65 5.57 -14.90
CA LYS A 198 1.33 6.12 -16.07
C LYS A 198 0.75 7.46 -16.50
N ASP A 199 -0.58 7.51 -16.61
CA ASP A 199 -1.28 8.72 -17.01
C ASP A 199 -1.03 9.85 -16.01
N TRP A 200 -1.10 9.55 -14.71
CA TRP A 200 -0.84 10.54 -13.67
C TRP A 200 0.61 11.05 -13.69
N LEU A 201 1.60 10.16 -13.81
CA LEU A 201 3.01 10.57 -13.87
C LEU A 201 3.30 11.45 -15.09
N SER A 202 2.82 11.03 -16.27
CA SER A 202 3.04 11.79 -17.50
C SER A 202 2.38 13.18 -17.48
N ARG A 203 1.19 13.31 -16.88
CA ARG A 203 0.46 14.58 -16.82
C ARG A 203 0.87 15.50 -15.67
N HIS A 204 1.29 14.94 -14.54
CA HIS A 204 1.42 15.71 -13.29
C HIS A 204 2.82 15.70 -12.68
N ALA A 205 3.67 14.71 -12.98
CA ALA A 205 4.96 14.57 -12.31
C ALA A 205 6.10 15.32 -13.01
N ALA A 206 6.13 15.42 -14.34
CA ALA A 206 7.28 15.97 -15.07
C ALA A 206 7.74 17.36 -14.58
N ASP A 207 6.83 18.34 -14.50
CA ASP A 207 7.17 19.69 -14.01
C ASP A 207 7.59 19.71 -12.54
N ARG A 208 7.04 18.80 -11.74
CA ARG A 208 7.38 18.68 -10.32
C ARG A 208 8.79 18.12 -10.14
N LEU A 209 9.12 17.07 -10.88
CA LEU A 209 10.46 16.45 -10.91
C LEU A 209 11.52 17.46 -11.35
N ARG A 210 11.25 18.25 -12.42
CA ARG A 210 12.14 19.36 -12.83
C ARG A 210 12.37 20.37 -11.72
N ALA A 211 11.31 20.78 -11.03
CA ALA A 211 11.40 21.73 -9.93
C ALA A 211 12.20 21.18 -8.73
N GLN A 212 12.29 19.86 -8.58
CA GLN A 212 13.15 19.19 -7.60
C GLN A 212 14.60 18.98 -8.08
N GLY A 213 14.93 19.39 -9.30
CA GLY A 213 16.27 19.21 -9.87
C GLY A 213 16.49 17.85 -10.52
N GLU A 214 15.41 17.14 -10.90
CA GLU A 214 15.44 15.82 -11.52
C GLU A 214 15.00 15.88 -13.01
N PRO A 215 15.77 16.53 -13.91
CA PRO A 215 15.38 16.70 -15.30
C PRO A 215 15.34 15.39 -16.09
N ASP A 216 16.16 14.41 -15.71
CA ASP A 216 16.21 13.10 -16.37
C ASP A 216 14.94 12.28 -16.06
N LEU A 217 14.59 12.14 -14.78
CA LEU A 217 13.34 11.51 -14.36
C LEU A 217 12.12 12.22 -14.92
N ALA A 218 12.14 13.56 -14.97
CA ALA A 218 11.06 14.32 -15.58
C ALA A 218 10.87 13.97 -17.07
N PHE A 219 11.97 13.83 -17.82
CA PHE A 219 11.91 13.46 -19.22
C PHE A 219 11.35 12.03 -19.40
N ARG A 220 11.83 11.10 -18.58
CA ARG A 220 11.31 9.72 -18.57
C ARG A 220 9.82 9.65 -18.22
N ALA A 221 9.33 10.51 -17.32
CA ALA A 221 7.92 10.62 -17.01
C ALA A 221 7.09 11.10 -18.21
N GLU A 222 7.60 12.05 -19.00
CA GLU A 222 6.93 12.52 -20.23
C GLU A 222 6.83 11.43 -21.30
N LEU A 223 7.86 10.59 -21.42
CA LEU A 223 7.86 9.46 -22.34
C LEU A 223 6.68 8.51 -22.06
N LEU A 224 6.19 8.40 -20.83
CA LEU A 224 5.05 7.54 -20.50
C LEU A 224 3.75 7.92 -21.26
N ALA A 225 3.65 9.14 -21.80
CA ALA A 225 2.52 9.54 -22.66
C ALA A 225 2.58 8.94 -24.07
N LEU A 226 3.73 8.39 -24.49
CA LEU A 226 3.92 7.83 -25.82
C LEU A 226 3.55 6.33 -25.87
N PRO A 227 3.05 5.86 -27.04
CA PRO A 227 2.96 4.43 -27.33
C PRO A 227 4.32 3.74 -27.14
N TYR A 228 4.31 2.46 -26.77
CA TYR A 228 5.52 1.70 -26.42
C TYR A 228 6.65 1.82 -27.46
N ASP A 229 6.34 1.57 -28.74
CA ASP A 229 7.34 1.61 -29.81
C ASP A 229 7.95 3.01 -30.01
N GLU A 230 7.11 4.07 -29.92
CA GLU A 230 7.57 5.46 -30.02
C GLU A 230 8.43 5.86 -28.82
N ARG A 231 8.10 5.33 -27.64
CA ARG A 231 8.84 5.54 -26.39
C ARG A 231 10.28 5.05 -26.52
N TRP A 232 10.49 3.85 -27.06
CA TRP A 232 11.82 3.24 -27.26
C TRP A 232 12.56 3.77 -28.49
N ALA A 233 11.84 4.24 -29.51
CA ALA A 233 12.44 4.93 -30.66
C ALA A 233 12.86 6.38 -30.36
N HIS A 234 12.49 6.91 -29.19
CA HIS A 234 12.72 8.31 -28.85
C HIS A 234 14.23 8.65 -28.77
N PRO A 235 14.70 9.77 -29.35
CA PRO A 235 16.13 10.14 -29.36
C PRO A 235 16.81 10.26 -28.00
N TYR A 236 16.03 10.43 -26.93
CA TYR A 236 16.50 10.47 -25.54
C TYR A 236 17.46 9.32 -25.21
N TRP A 237 17.15 8.09 -25.65
CA TRP A 237 17.97 6.90 -25.38
C TRP A 237 19.33 6.88 -26.09
N THR A 238 19.53 7.76 -27.08
CA THR A 238 20.76 7.83 -27.88
C THR A 238 21.71 8.94 -27.44
N ASN A 239 21.34 9.73 -26.42
CA ASN A 239 22.17 10.78 -25.86
C ASN A 239 23.01 10.23 -24.69
N PRO A 240 24.37 10.35 -24.71
CA PRO A 240 25.25 9.83 -23.64
C PRO A 240 25.00 10.42 -22.24
N SER A 241 24.20 11.48 -22.11
CA SER A 241 23.81 12.06 -20.81
C SER A 241 22.57 11.39 -20.17
N ALA A 242 21.83 10.54 -20.91
CA ALA A 242 20.57 9.93 -20.49
C ALA A 242 20.71 8.53 -19.87
N THR A 243 21.92 7.95 -19.93
CA THR A 243 22.23 6.58 -19.48
C THR A 243 23.13 6.54 -18.24
N SER A 244 23.30 7.68 -17.55
CA SER A 244 24.18 7.81 -16.37
C SER A 244 23.40 7.66 -15.08
#